data_AF-A0A923BUN8-F1
#
_entry.id   AF-A0A923BUN8-F1
#
_cell.length_a   1.000
_cell.length_b   1.000
_cell.length_c   1.000
_cell.angle_alpha   90.00
_cell.angle_beta   90.00
_cell.angle_gamma   90.00
#
_symmetry.space_group_name_H-M   'P 1'
#
loop_
_entity.id
_entity.type
_entity.pdbx_description
1 polymer ?
#
loop_
_entity_poly.entity_id
_entity_poly.type
_entity_poly.pdbx_seq_one_letter_code
_entity_poly.pdbx_strand_id
1 'polypeptide(L)' 'MIRSAFKLVCICLVPLGGFVAGAMLHFVRDPEVYAFVLLAGTCASLAGAVGFAQLDREEALRHARHLGRVPAIPGREG' A
#
# COMPACT_ATOMS: atom_id res chain seq x y z
N MET A 1 14.38 -12.47 3.12
CA MET A 1 13.42 -12.98 2.12
C MET A 1 11.98 -12.60 2.45
N ILE A 2 11.48 -12.84 3.69
CA ILE A 2 10.08 -12.56 4.11
C ILE A 2 9.64 -11.10 3.85
N ARG A 3 10.53 -10.10 4.05
CA ARG A 3 10.21 -8.68 3.81
C ARG A 3 9.93 -8.33 2.34
N SER A 4 10.67 -8.93 1.42
CA SER A 4 10.48 -8.70 -0.02
C SER A 4 9.15 -9.31 -0.49
N ALA A 5 8.81 -10.51 0.00
CA ALA A 5 7.51 -11.11 -0.23
C ALA A 5 6.36 -10.24 0.31
N PHE A 6 6.53 -9.66 1.51
CA PHE A 6 5.50 -8.78 2.09
C PHE A 6 5.33 -7.48 1.29
N LYS A 7 6.41 -6.86 0.79
CA LYS A 7 6.32 -5.71 -0.13
C LYS A 7 5.56 -6.04 -1.41
N LEU A 8 5.83 -7.22 -2.00
CA LEU A 8 5.11 -7.71 -3.17
C LEU A 8 3.61 -7.87 -2.88
N VAL A 9 3.24 -8.41 -1.72
CA VAL A 9 1.82 -8.51 -1.32
C VAL A 9 1.18 -7.13 -1.18
N CYS A 10 1.85 -6.18 -0.52
CA CYS A 10 1.36 -4.81 -0.35
C CYS A 10 1.15 -4.09 -1.68
N ILE A 11 2.08 -4.22 -2.63
CA ILE A 11 1.95 -3.56 -3.94
C ILE A 11 0.90 -4.23 -4.82
N CYS A 12 0.71 -5.56 -4.71
CA CYS A 12 -0.35 -6.28 -5.40
C CYS A 12 -1.75 -5.87 -4.93
N LEU A 13 -1.91 -5.46 -3.66
CA LEU A 13 -3.19 -4.97 -3.13
C LEU A 13 -3.65 -3.64 -3.75
N VAL A 14 -2.71 -2.82 -4.23
CA VAL A 14 -3.00 -1.50 -4.80
C VAL A 14 -3.90 -1.57 -6.05
N PRO A 15 -3.53 -2.31 -7.12
CA PRO A 15 -4.40 -2.46 -8.29
C PRO A 15 -5.62 -3.35 -8.02
N LEU A 16 -5.54 -4.25 -7.03
CA LEU A 16 -6.59 -5.22 -6.71
C LEU A 16 -7.90 -4.55 -6.31
N GLY A 17 -7.82 -3.46 -5.53
CA GLY A 17 -9.01 -2.70 -5.12
C GLY A 17 -9.80 -2.13 -6.30
N GLY A 18 -9.10 -1.49 -7.24
CA GLY A 18 -9.71 -0.94 -8.46
C GLY A 18 -10.19 -2.02 -9.42
N PHE A 19 -9.43 -3.11 -9.57
CA PHE A 19 -9.80 -4.25 -10.39
C PHE A 19 -11.08 -4.94 -9.90
N VAL A 20 -11.20 -5.19 -8.59
CA VAL A 20 -12.38 -5.83 -7.99
C VAL A 20 -13.61 -4.93 -8.13
N ALA A 21 -13.47 -3.62 -7.89
CA ALA A 21 -14.54 -2.65 -8.09
C ALA A 21 -15.00 -2.57 -9.56
N GLY A 22 -14.07 -2.64 -10.52
CA GLY A 22 -14.38 -2.67 -11.95
C GLY A 22 -15.05 -3.98 -12.38
N ALA A 23 -14.58 -5.12 -11.89
CA ALA A 23 -15.16 -6.43 -12.22
C ALA A 23 -16.58 -6.58 -11.65
N MET A 24 -16.82 -6.08 -10.43
CA MET A 24 -18.10 -6.20 -9.73
C MET A 24 -19.23 -5.36 -10.33
N LEU A 25 -18.92 -4.33 -11.14
CA LEU A 25 -19.92 -3.53 -11.87
C LEU A 25 -20.86 -4.37 -12.74
N HIS A 26 -20.37 -5.49 -13.27
CA HIS A 26 -21.15 -6.37 -14.14
C HIS A 26 -22.01 -7.39 -13.37
N PHE A 27 -21.69 -7.64 -12.09
CA PHE A 27 -22.31 -8.70 -11.29
C PHE A 27 -23.24 -8.16 -10.20
N VAL A 28 -22.95 -6.98 -9.65
CA VAL A 28 -23.73 -6.39 -8.55
C VAL A 28 -24.80 -5.46 -9.12
N ARG A 29 -26.07 -5.84 -8.95
CA ARG A 29 -27.22 -5.01 -9.35
C ARG A 29 -27.62 -3.98 -8.29
N ASP A 30 -27.35 -4.26 -7.02
CA ASP A 30 -27.67 -3.36 -5.91
C ASP A 30 -26.59 -2.28 -5.72
N PRO A 31 -26.95 -0.99 -5.84
CA PRO A 31 -25.97 0.10 -5.78
C PRO A 31 -25.31 0.23 -4.40
N GLU A 32 -26.02 -0.13 -3.32
CA GLU A 32 -25.48 -0.09 -1.96
C GLU A 32 -24.38 -1.13 -1.74
N VAL A 33 -24.58 -2.35 -2.24
CA VAL A 33 -23.59 -3.42 -2.19
C VAL A 33 -22.36 -3.04 -3.01
N TYR A 34 -22.59 -2.44 -4.18
CA TYR A 34 -21.51 -1.94 -5.02
C TYR A 34 -20.70 -0.84 -4.32
N ALA A 35 -21.37 0.14 -3.69
CA ALA A 35 -20.72 1.20 -2.94
C ALA A 35 -19.88 0.66 -1.78
N PHE A 36 -20.38 -0.36 -1.06
CA PHE A 36 -19.61 -1.02 0.00
C PHE A 36 -18.35 -1.71 -0.55
N VAL A 37 -18.47 -2.45 -1.65
CA VAL A 37 -17.32 -3.11 -2.31
C VAL A 37 -16.29 -2.09 -2.79
N LEU A 38 -16.76 -0.97 -3.36
CA LEU A 38 -15.90 0.11 -3.81
C LEU A 38 -15.14 0.76 -2.64
N LEU A 39 -15.83 1.01 -1.53
CA LEU A 39 -15.23 1.58 -0.33
C LEU A 39 -14.25 0.61 0.34
N ALA A 40 -14.59 -0.68 0.42
CA ALA A 40 -13.68 -1.71 0.92
C ALA A 40 -12.43 -1.87 0.03
N GLY A 41 -12.61 -1.87 -1.29
CA GLY A 41 -11.52 -1.99 -2.27
C GLY A 41 -10.57 -0.78 -2.24
N THR A 42 -11.13 0.43 -2.16
CA THR A 42 -10.33 1.66 -2.02
C THR A 42 -9.55 1.69 -0.70
N CYS A 43 -10.17 1.33 0.42
CA CYS A 43 -9.50 1.18 1.70
C CYS A 43 -8.36 0.14 1.66
N ALA A 44 -8.59 -1.01 1.04
CA ALA A 44 -7.57 -2.05 0.88
C ALA A 44 -6.39 -1.58 0.01
N SER A 45 -6.67 -0.85 -1.07
CA SER A 45 -5.65 -0.25 -1.95
C SER A 45 -4.81 0.78 -1.20
N LEU A 46 -5.45 1.65 -0.40
CA LEU A 46 -4.78 2.62 0.45
C LEU A 46 -3.90 1.96 1.51
N ALA A 47 -4.41 0.91 2.18
CA ALA A 47 -3.65 0.15 3.15
C ALA A 47 -2.41 -0.52 2.52
N GLY A 48 -2.56 -1.08 1.31
CA GLY A 48 -1.45 -1.64 0.53
C GLY A 48 -0.39 -0.59 0.18
N ALA A 49 -0.81 0.58 -0.31
CA ALA A 49 0.08 1.68 -0.68
C ALA A 49 0.84 2.25 0.54
N VAL A 50 0.14 2.50 1.64
CA VAL A 50 0.75 2.99 2.89
C VAL A 50 1.71 1.94 3.47
N GLY A 51 1.29 0.67 3.51
CA GLY A 51 2.14 -0.43 3.97
C GLY A 51 3.42 -0.57 3.14
N PHE A 52 3.30 -0.49 1.81
CA PHE A 52 4.44 -0.50 0.90
C PHE A 52 5.38 0.70 1.16
N ALA A 53 4.84 1.92 1.25
CA ALA A 53 5.62 3.12 1.48
C ALA A 53 6.38 3.09 2.82
N GLN A 54 5.76 2.58 3.89
CA GLN A 54 6.41 2.43 5.20
C GLN A 54 7.57 1.42 5.13
N LEU A 55 7.34 0.25 4.53
CA LEU A 55 8.38 -0.76 4.36
C LEU A 55 9.53 -0.26 3.49
N ASP A 56 9.23 0.53 2.47
CA ASP A 56 10.23 1.10 1.57
C ASP A 56 11.10 2.14 2.27
N ARG A 57 10.47 3.05 3.02
CA ARG A 57 11.16 4.05 3.84
C ARG A 57 12.08 3.40 4.87
N GLU A 58 11.63 2.33 5.53
CA GLU A 58 12.47 1.61 6.49
C GLU A 58 13.67 0.92 5.82
N GLU A 59 13.49 0.36 4.63
CA GLU A 59 14.57 -0.31 3.91
C GLU A 59 15.60 0.69 3.40
N ALA A 60 15.16 1.85 2.91
CA ALA A 60 16.01 2.98 2.56
C ALA A 60 16.83 3.50 3.76
N LEU A 61 16.20 3.65 4.94
CA LEU A 61 16.87 4.07 6.17
C LEU A 61 17.92 3.05 6.67
N ARG A 62 17.71 1.75 6.44
CA ARG A 62 18.70 0.72 6.77
C ARG A 62 19.87 0.73 5.79
N HIS A 63 19.58 0.86 4.50
CA HIS A 63 20.61 0.96 3.45
C HIS A 63 21.49 2.20 3.66
N ALA A 64 20.90 3.35 3.98
CA ALA A 64 21.64 4.57 4.29
C ALA A 64 22.61 4.38 5.49
N ARG A 65 22.14 3.73 6.57
CA ARG A 65 22.97 3.40 7.73
C ARG A 65 24.13 2.46 7.39
N HIS A 66 23.91 1.45 6.56
CA HIS A 66 24.97 0.52 6.13
C HIS A 66 26.01 1.18 5.20
N LEU A 67 25.62 2.22 4.45
CA LEU A 67 26.51 2.94 3.54
C LEU A 67 27.31 4.06 4.23
N GLY A 68 27.19 4.24 5.55
CA GLY A 68 27.88 5.31 6.29
C GLY A 68 27.45 6.74 5.92
N ARG A 69 26.56 6.89 4.93
CA ARG A 69 25.86 8.14 4.63
C ARG A 69 24.66 8.20 5.54
N VAL A 70 24.79 8.86 6.68
CA VAL A 70 23.64 9.30 7.47
C VAL A 70 23.08 10.54 6.75
N PRO A 71 21.98 10.46 5.97
CA PRO A 71 21.23 11.66 5.67
C PRO A 71 20.67 12.15 7.01
N ALA A 72 21.09 13.33 7.44
CA ALA A 72 20.42 14.04 8.52
C ALA A 72 18.92 14.07 8.19
N ILE A 73 18.10 13.50 9.06
CA ILE A 73 16.64 13.55 8.93
C ILE A 73 16.25 15.01 9.20
N PRO A 74 15.73 15.79 8.22
CA PRO A 74 15.14 17.08 8.55
C PRO A 74 13.73 16.77 9.08
N GLY A 75 13.53 16.90 10.38
CA GLY A 75 12.19 16.72 10.97
C GLY A 75 12.12 16.23 12.41
N ARG A 76 13.17 16.39 13.21
CA ARG A 76 13.06 16.20 14.68
C ARG A 76 13.51 17.45 15.43
N GLU A 77 12.85 18.56 15.12
CA GLU A 77 12.67 19.70 16.03
C GLU A 77 11.19 20.11 15.91
N GLY A 78 10.44 20.06 17.01
CA GLY A 78 9.00 20.33 17.07
C GLY A 78 8.23 19.26 17.81
#